data_AF-A0A428ZG21-F1
#
_entry.id   AF-A0A428ZG21-F1
#
_cell.length_a   1.000
_cell.length_b   1.000
_cell.length_c   1.000
_cell.angle_alpha   90.00
_cell.angle_beta   90.00
_cell.angle_gamma   90.00
#
_symmetry.space_group_name_H-M   'P 1'
#
loop_
_entity.id
_entity.type
_entity.pdbx_description
1 polymer ?
#
loop_
_entity_poly.entity_id
_entity_poly.type
_entity_poly.pdbx_seq_one_letter_code
_entity_poly.pdbx_strand_id
1 'polypeptide(L)'
;MVENVTVGWQVGADVTDWQLTVESRARRVRADLAALPPAPATEAARKAAEVSLEIVDAALRSADNKWWRSGASWWSGWHIERAWRALHEAEIYLAAADPDLPSRLPGLRARVRMYLEEGDPRRSAIERENPDRATVVDAMRAAFDASDDAHAAARALRNKLIVISIALFVLNTALGLVGLLKPGLVPTCMPPNLAAPQLLCPTGGRAATGWDVWMVQLFGALGATISVVLLLIRRRPDLSPYVLIGYQALVKILLGAALSVVGLLALGAGLVSGIIYVGSQAALLLWAVLFGYAQQVGTRLLDNYADRLMDEVRPLPDRVTVVASKR
;
A
#
# COMPACT_ATOMS: atom_id res chain seq x y z
N MET A 1 19.04 -47.13 9.94
CA MET A 1 17.62 -46.85 10.22
C MET A 1 17.42 -45.39 9.82
N VAL A 2 16.95 -45.16 8.59
CA VAL A 2 16.81 -43.81 8.03
C VAL A 2 15.51 -43.25 8.58
N GLU A 3 15.61 -42.30 9.49
CA GLU A 3 14.46 -41.58 10.02
C GLU A 3 13.89 -40.72 8.89
N ASN A 4 12.71 -41.10 8.41
CA ASN A 4 11.97 -40.33 7.43
C ASN A 4 11.57 -39.00 8.06
N VAL A 5 12.37 -37.96 7.83
CA VAL A 5 11.96 -36.57 8.09
C VAL A 5 10.88 -36.24 7.08
N THR A 6 9.62 -36.47 7.45
CA THR A 6 8.47 -35.93 6.74
C THR A 6 8.44 -34.41 6.97
N VAL A 7 9.18 -33.66 6.16
CA VAL A 7 9.05 -32.19 6.05
C VAL A 7 7.77 -31.87 5.27
N GLY A 8 6.63 -32.32 5.77
CA GLY A 8 5.32 -31.89 5.31
C GLY A 8 4.97 -30.59 6.00
N TRP A 9 4.73 -29.52 5.24
CA TRP A 9 4.23 -28.25 5.76
C TRP A 9 2.85 -28.45 6.40
N GLN A 10 2.79 -28.80 7.68
CA GLN A 10 1.56 -28.74 8.48
C GLN A 10 1.30 -27.27 8.85
N VAL A 11 0.91 -26.47 7.85
CA VAL A 11 0.51 -25.08 8.06
C VAL A 11 -0.95 -25.09 8.50
N GLY A 12 -1.23 -24.57 9.69
CA GLY A 12 -2.60 -24.37 10.16
C GLY A 12 -3.37 -23.42 9.22
N ALA A 13 -4.68 -23.61 9.10
CA ALA A 13 -5.53 -22.79 8.21
C ALA A 13 -5.56 -21.28 8.57
N ASP A 14 -5.04 -20.89 9.74
CA ASP A 14 -5.07 -19.54 10.28
C ASP A 14 -3.75 -18.75 10.08
N VAL A 15 -2.77 -19.30 9.36
CA VAL A 15 -1.45 -18.66 9.17
C VAL A 15 -1.47 -17.65 8.02
N THR A 16 -1.01 -16.44 8.29
CA THR A 16 -0.88 -15.36 7.29
C THR A 16 0.44 -15.44 6.51
N ASP A 17 0.46 -14.87 5.30
CA ASP A 17 1.61 -14.96 4.38
C ASP A 17 2.93 -14.41 4.97
N TRP A 18 2.85 -13.34 5.77
CA TRP A 18 4.02 -12.79 6.46
C TRP A 18 4.55 -13.75 7.54
N GLN A 19 3.67 -14.46 8.26
CA GLN A 19 4.09 -15.44 9.28
C GLN A 19 4.86 -16.58 8.63
N LEU A 20 4.38 -17.10 7.50
CA LEU A 20 5.08 -18.15 6.74
C LEU A 20 6.46 -17.70 6.29
N THR A 21 6.57 -16.46 5.80
CA THR A 21 7.84 -15.93 5.32
C THR A 21 8.84 -15.71 6.46
N VAL A 22 8.40 -15.09 7.56
CA VAL A 22 9.22 -14.87 8.76
C VAL A 22 9.65 -16.20 9.36
N GLU A 23 8.73 -17.14 9.52
CA GLU A 23 9.02 -18.45 10.08
C GLU A 23 10.03 -19.23 9.22
N SER A 24 9.84 -19.25 7.90
CA SER A 24 10.74 -19.91 6.96
C SER A 24 12.16 -19.33 7.01
N ARG A 25 12.29 -18.00 7.03
CA ARG A 25 13.58 -17.31 7.15
C ARG A 25 14.21 -17.56 8.52
N ALA A 26 13.44 -17.48 9.61
CA ALA A 26 13.94 -17.76 10.96
C ALA A 26 14.46 -19.21 11.10
N ARG A 27 13.77 -20.20 10.53
CA ARG A 27 14.26 -21.59 10.47
C ARG A 27 15.58 -21.70 9.71
N ARG A 28 15.74 -20.97 8.60
CA ARG A 28 17.01 -20.93 7.84
C ARG A 28 18.14 -20.34 8.67
N VAL A 29 17.91 -19.21 9.34
CA VAL A 29 18.92 -18.59 10.22
C VAL A 29 19.35 -19.53 11.33
N ARG A 30 18.41 -20.26 11.95
CA ARG A 30 18.74 -21.28 12.96
C ARG A 30 19.62 -22.40 12.41
N ALA A 31 19.26 -22.94 11.25
CA ALA A 31 20.01 -24.02 10.62
C ALA A 31 21.45 -23.56 10.27
N ASP A 32 21.58 -22.37 9.71
CA ASP A 32 22.88 -21.78 9.38
C ASP A 32 23.70 -21.53 10.64
N LEU A 33 23.10 -20.97 11.70
CA LEU A 33 23.77 -20.69 12.96
C LEU A 33 24.25 -21.98 13.66
N ALA A 34 23.45 -23.05 13.60
CA ALA A 34 23.81 -24.36 14.14
C ALA A 34 24.97 -25.02 13.38
N ALA A 35 25.09 -24.73 12.08
CA ALA A 35 26.17 -25.25 11.24
C ALA A 35 27.52 -24.52 11.43
N LEU A 36 27.53 -23.31 12.02
CA LEU A 36 28.78 -22.58 12.25
C LEU A 36 29.68 -23.31 13.27
N PRO A 37 31.00 -23.37 13.06
CA PRO A 37 31.90 -23.93 14.06
C PRO A 37 31.92 -23.03 15.31
N PRO A 38 32.02 -23.60 16.52
CA PRO A 38 32.16 -22.82 17.74
C PRO A 38 33.48 -22.05 17.72
N ALA A 39 33.42 -20.73 17.91
CA ALA A 39 34.60 -19.87 17.97
C ALA A 39 34.41 -18.78 19.03
N PRO A 40 35.35 -18.59 19.98
CA PRO A 40 35.21 -17.60 21.06
C PRO A 40 35.01 -16.16 20.57
N ALA A 41 35.62 -15.81 19.43
CA ALA A 41 35.55 -14.48 18.85
C ALA A 41 34.16 -14.11 18.30
N THR A 42 33.32 -15.10 17.97
CA THR A 42 31.99 -14.90 17.38
C THR A 42 30.85 -15.29 18.33
N GLU A 43 31.17 -15.76 19.54
CA GLU A 43 30.22 -16.23 20.54
C GLU A 43 29.18 -15.16 20.91
N ALA A 44 29.63 -13.90 21.06
CA ALA A 44 28.74 -12.78 21.36
C ALA A 44 27.72 -12.54 20.23
N ALA A 45 28.15 -12.63 18.97
CA ALA A 45 27.27 -12.49 17.82
C ALA A 45 26.31 -13.67 17.69
N ARG A 46 26.78 -14.90 17.90
CA ARG A 46 25.93 -16.09 17.93
C ARG A 46 24.82 -15.96 18.98
N LYS A 47 25.17 -15.57 20.20
CA LYS A 47 24.18 -15.36 21.27
C LYS A 47 23.19 -14.24 20.94
N ALA A 48 23.65 -13.14 20.33
CA ALA A 48 22.76 -12.06 19.90
C ALA A 48 21.77 -12.51 18.79
N ALA A 49 22.21 -13.38 17.88
CA ALA A 49 21.34 -14.00 16.87
C ALA A 49 20.26 -14.88 17.53
N GLU A 50 20.63 -15.70 18.51
CA GLU A 50 19.71 -16.55 19.27
C GLU A 50 18.66 -15.74 20.02
N VAL A 51 19.07 -14.68 20.74
CA VAL A 51 18.16 -13.76 21.43
C VAL A 51 17.19 -13.10 20.44
N SER A 52 17.67 -12.71 19.27
CA SER A 52 16.83 -12.12 18.23
C SER A 52 15.80 -13.13 17.70
N LEU A 53 16.17 -14.40 17.52
CA LEU A 53 15.26 -15.48 17.15
C LEU A 53 14.22 -15.80 18.23
N GLU A 54 14.57 -15.70 19.52
CA GLU A 54 13.60 -15.84 20.61
C GLU A 54 12.52 -14.73 20.55
N ILE A 55 12.91 -13.51 20.18
CA ILE A 55 11.97 -12.40 19.97
C ILE A 55 11.06 -12.69 18.77
N VAL A 56 11.59 -13.27 17.68
CA VAL A 56 10.79 -13.73 16.54
C VAL A 56 9.75 -14.75 17.00
N ASP A 57 10.14 -15.75 17.78
CA ASP A 57 9.21 -16.78 18.27
C ASP A 57 8.15 -16.20 19.21
N ALA A 58 8.53 -15.27 20.08
CA ALA A 58 7.57 -14.56 20.92
C ALA A 58 6.58 -13.75 20.07
N ALA A 59 7.03 -13.11 19.00
CA ALA A 59 6.17 -12.37 18.08
C ALA A 59 5.23 -13.29 17.31
N LEU A 60 5.72 -14.42 16.78
CA LEU A 60 4.93 -15.43 16.07
C LEU A 60 3.87 -16.06 16.99
N ARG A 61 4.24 -16.48 18.22
CA ARG A 61 3.26 -16.97 19.21
C ARG A 61 2.25 -15.92 19.62
N SER A 62 2.69 -14.67 19.77
CA SER A 62 1.77 -13.56 20.05
C SER A 62 0.79 -13.32 18.91
N ALA A 63 1.14 -13.78 17.70
CA ALA A 63 0.31 -13.83 16.49
C ALA A 63 -0.50 -15.14 16.32
N ASP A 64 -0.54 -16.04 17.36
CA ASP A 64 -1.53 -17.16 17.55
C ASP A 64 -2.70 -17.01 18.61
N ASN A 65 -2.68 -16.07 19.57
CA ASN A 65 -3.84 -15.50 20.32
C ASN A 65 -4.90 -14.56 19.63
N LYS A 66 -6.18 -14.97 19.54
CA LYS A 66 -7.35 -14.21 19.01
C LYS A 66 -7.50 -12.69 19.31
N TRP A 67 -6.94 -12.15 20.38
CA TRP A 67 -7.08 -10.75 20.78
C TRP A 67 -6.46 -9.72 19.81
N TRP A 68 -5.47 -10.08 18.97
CA TRP A 68 -4.96 -9.17 17.92
C TRP A 68 -5.97 -8.92 16.79
N ARG A 69 -7.10 -9.65 16.75
CA ARG A 69 -8.21 -9.34 15.85
C ARG A 69 -8.88 -8.00 16.24
N SER A 70 -8.40 -7.34 17.30
CA SER A 70 -8.71 -5.97 17.66
C SER A 70 -8.23 -4.98 16.57
N GLY A 71 -9.08 -4.02 16.22
CA GLY A 71 -8.75 -3.01 15.20
C GLY A 71 -7.49 -2.19 15.49
N ALA A 72 -7.08 -2.08 16.76
CA ALA A 72 -5.89 -1.33 17.18
C ALA A 72 -4.56 -2.03 16.79
N SER A 73 -4.47 -3.35 16.89
CA SER A 73 -3.29 -4.12 16.46
C SER A 73 -3.19 -4.19 14.94
N TRP A 74 -4.32 -4.27 14.23
CA TRP A 74 -4.35 -4.15 12.77
C TRP A 74 -3.93 -2.76 12.29
N TRP A 75 -4.37 -1.72 13.00
CA TRP A 75 -4.03 -0.33 12.71
C TRP A 75 -2.55 -0.02 12.90
N SER A 76 -1.97 -0.47 14.02
CA SER A 76 -0.56 -0.23 14.36
C SER A 76 0.39 -1.17 13.63
N GLY A 77 0.10 -2.47 13.54
CA GLY A 77 0.97 -3.46 12.90
C GLY A 77 2.26 -3.76 13.67
N TRP A 78 2.36 -3.33 14.93
CA TRP A 78 3.62 -3.36 15.70
C TRP A 78 4.19 -4.77 15.88
N HIS A 79 3.34 -5.79 16.00
CA HIS A 79 3.77 -7.19 16.13
C HIS A 79 4.49 -7.68 14.86
N ILE A 80 3.99 -7.28 13.69
CA ILE A 80 4.56 -7.63 12.39
C ILE A 80 5.95 -6.98 12.26
N GLU A 81 6.07 -5.70 12.59
CA GLU A 81 7.36 -5.00 12.61
C GLU A 81 8.34 -5.63 13.58
N ARG A 82 7.88 -5.99 14.79
CA ARG A 82 8.73 -6.60 15.79
C ARG A 82 9.30 -7.93 15.30
N ALA A 83 8.49 -8.74 14.63
CA ALA A 83 8.92 -10.01 14.06
C ALA A 83 9.96 -9.79 12.95
N TRP A 84 9.70 -8.87 12.01
CA TRP A 84 10.61 -8.57 10.90
C TRP A 84 11.94 -7.95 11.36
N ARG A 85 11.90 -6.95 12.24
CA ARG A 85 13.10 -6.32 12.79
C ARG A 85 13.96 -7.31 13.58
N ALA A 86 13.33 -8.16 14.40
CA ALA A 86 14.05 -9.20 15.12
C ALA A 86 14.68 -10.23 14.18
N LEU A 87 13.98 -10.60 13.09
CA LEU A 87 14.53 -11.48 12.07
C LEU A 87 15.71 -10.82 11.32
N HIS A 88 15.61 -9.53 10.98
CA HIS A 88 16.68 -8.77 10.34
C HIS A 88 17.92 -8.70 11.25
N GLU A 89 17.74 -8.38 12.53
CA GLU A 89 18.83 -8.43 13.53
C GLU A 89 19.46 -9.83 13.62
N ALA A 90 18.66 -10.90 13.64
CA ALA A 90 19.18 -12.26 13.65
C ALA A 90 20.05 -12.58 12.42
N GLU A 91 19.63 -12.12 11.23
CA GLU A 91 20.39 -12.28 9.99
C GLU A 91 21.69 -11.46 9.97
N ILE A 92 21.68 -10.24 10.53
CA ILE A 92 22.89 -9.43 10.71
C ILE A 92 23.88 -10.14 11.65
N TYR A 93 23.40 -10.64 12.79
CA TYR A 93 24.26 -11.33 13.75
C TYR A 93 24.76 -12.68 13.23
N LEU A 94 23.99 -13.37 12.39
CA LEU A 94 24.47 -14.57 11.68
C LEU A 94 25.67 -14.22 10.79
N ALA A 95 25.60 -13.15 9.99
CA ALA A 95 26.72 -12.70 9.18
C ALA A 95 27.92 -12.28 10.05
N ALA A 96 27.66 -11.62 11.18
CA ALA A 96 28.69 -11.28 12.16
C ALA A 96 29.33 -12.52 12.82
N ALA A 97 28.60 -13.63 12.94
CA ALA A 97 29.10 -14.86 13.55
C ALA A 97 29.82 -15.80 12.56
N ASP A 98 29.62 -15.64 11.25
CA ASP A 98 30.13 -16.56 10.25
C ASP A 98 31.64 -16.39 10.00
N PRO A 99 32.50 -17.38 10.33
CA PRO A 99 33.94 -17.30 10.06
C PRO A 99 34.26 -17.30 8.55
N ASP A 100 33.42 -17.90 7.71
CA ASP A 100 33.57 -17.94 6.24
C ASP A 100 32.67 -16.89 5.55
N LEU A 101 32.71 -15.66 6.06
CA LEU A 101 31.98 -14.53 5.47
C LEU A 101 32.26 -14.33 3.96
N PRO A 102 33.50 -14.51 3.45
CA PRO A 102 33.81 -14.31 2.02
C PRO A 102 32.95 -15.14 1.07
N SER A 103 32.63 -16.39 1.41
CA SER A 103 31.81 -17.26 0.56
C SER A 103 30.35 -16.78 0.47
N ARG A 104 29.85 -16.08 1.50
CA ARG A 104 28.49 -15.51 1.53
C ARG A 104 28.40 -14.10 0.95
N LEU A 105 29.52 -13.41 0.74
CA LEU A 105 29.54 -12.02 0.26
C LEU A 105 28.71 -11.77 -1.00
N PRO A 106 28.68 -12.64 -2.04
CA PRO A 106 27.86 -12.39 -3.23
C PRO A 106 26.37 -12.23 -2.90
N GLY A 107 25.83 -13.08 -2.01
CA GLY A 107 24.43 -13.00 -1.58
C GLY A 107 24.15 -11.78 -0.69
N LEU A 108 25.09 -11.43 0.18
CA LEU A 108 24.98 -10.24 1.04
C LEU A 108 25.02 -8.94 0.23
N ARG A 109 25.94 -8.83 -0.73
CA ARG A 109 26.00 -7.69 -1.66
C ARG A 109 24.72 -7.55 -2.47
N ALA A 110 24.20 -8.65 -3.02
CA ALA A 110 22.93 -8.63 -3.76
C ALA A 110 21.78 -8.08 -2.92
N ARG A 111 21.72 -8.45 -1.63
CA ARG A 111 20.71 -7.95 -0.70
C ARG A 111 20.90 -6.48 -0.33
N VAL A 112 22.14 -6.02 -0.14
CA VAL A 112 22.42 -4.60 0.13
C VAL A 112 22.04 -3.73 -1.07
N ARG A 113 22.39 -4.16 -2.30
CA ARG A 113 22.07 -3.45 -3.55
C ARG A 113 20.57 -3.25 -3.78
N MET A 114 19.76 -4.12 -3.21
CA MET A 114 18.30 -4.12 -3.35
C MET A 114 17.62 -3.03 -2.52
N TYR A 115 18.24 -2.59 -1.42
CA TYR A 115 17.66 -1.59 -0.51
C TYR A 115 18.45 -0.28 -0.42
N LEU A 116 19.75 -0.30 -0.71
CA LEU A 116 20.58 0.91 -0.69
C LEU A 116 20.81 1.45 -2.11
N GLU A 117 20.73 2.77 -2.25
CA GLU A 117 21.03 3.49 -3.50
C GLU A 117 22.52 3.36 -3.89
N GLU A 118 22.83 3.52 -5.18
CA GLU A 118 24.21 3.42 -5.70
C GLU A 118 25.18 4.42 -5.07
N GLY A 119 24.70 5.58 -4.63
CA GLY A 119 25.49 6.62 -3.99
C GLY A 119 25.76 6.39 -2.49
N ASP A 120 25.16 5.38 -1.85
CA ASP A 120 25.35 5.17 -0.41
C ASP A 120 26.80 4.71 -0.10
N PRO A 121 27.52 5.39 0.80
CA PRO A 121 28.90 5.05 1.14
C PRO A 121 29.03 3.62 1.71
N ARG A 122 28.00 3.10 2.38
CA ARG A 122 27.99 1.75 2.95
C ARG A 122 27.82 0.69 1.87
N ARG A 123 27.02 0.98 0.83
CA ARG A 123 26.91 0.13 -0.36
C ARG A 123 28.25 0.05 -1.09
N SER A 124 28.90 1.18 -1.38
CA SER A 124 30.22 1.14 -2.02
C SER A 124 31.29 0.46 -1.15
N ALA A 125 31.19 0.58 0.17
CA ALA A 125 32.11 -0.05 1.10
C ALA A 125 32.07 -1.59 1.06
N ILE A 126 30.88 -2.21 1.02
CA ILE A 126 30.73 -3.68 0.93
C ILE A 126 31.14 -4.25 -0.44
N GLU A 127 31.15 -3.42 -1.49
CA GLU A 127 31.55 -3.81 -2.85
C GLU A 127 33.06 -3.91 -3.06
N ARG A 128 33.88 -3.44 -2.10
CA ARG A 128 35.33 -3.65 -2.12
C ARG A 128 35.65 -5.15 -2.13
N GLU A 129 36.81 -5.53 -2.69
CA GLU A 129 37.19 -6.93 -2.89
C GLU A 129 37.15 -7.75 -1.58
N ASN A 130 37.77 -7.22 -0.53
CA ASN A 130 37.81 -7.81 0.82
C ASN A 130 37.28 -6.80 1.85
N PRO A 131 35.95 -6.64 1.99
CA PRO A 131 35.38 -5.78 3.01
C PRO A 131 35.58 -6.45 4.38
N ASP A 132 35.85 -5.66 5.41
CA ASP A 132 35.90 -6.19 6.76
C ASP A 132 34.50 -6.57 7.24
N ARG A 133 34.45 -7.44 8.26
CA ARG A 133 33.20 -7.91 8.85
C ARG A 133 32.32 -6.75 9.34
N ALA A 134 32.95 -5.71 9.89
CA ALA A 134 32.25 -4.52 10.37
C ALA A 134 31.53 -3.78 9.23
N THR A 135 32.19 -3.59 8.08
CA THR A 135 31.57 -2.99 6.87
C THR A 135 30.39 -3.82 6.40
N VAL A 136 30.51 -5.15 6.37
CA VAL A 136 29.41 -6.03 5.93
C VAL A 136 28.21 -5.89 6.86
N VAL A 137 28.44 -5.95 8.17
CA VAL A 137 27.39 -5.80 9.20
C VAL A 137 26.73 -4.42 9.13
N ASP A 138 27.51 -3.36 8.97
CA ASP A 138 26.99 -1.99 8.87
C ASP A 138 26.13 -1.79 7.60
N ALA A 139 26.61 -2.27 6.45
CA ALA A 139 25.86 -2.22 5.20
C ALA A 139 24.57 -3.05 5.25
N MET A 140 24.59 -4.23 5.89
CA MET A 140 23.38 -5.04 6.11
C MET A 140 22.38 -4.34 7.02
N ARG A 141 22.84 -3.75 8.13
CA ARG A 141 21.97 -3.01 9.06
C ARG A 141 21.31 -1.85 8.35
N ALA A 142 22.08 -1.05 7.62
CA ALA A 142 21.55 0.03 6.81
C ALA A 142 20.51 -0.43 5.78
N ALA A 143 20.76 -1.56 5.11
CA ALA A 143 19.84 -2.11 4.12
C ALA A 143 18.52 -2.57 4.76
N PHE A 144 18.58 -3.21 5.94
CA PHE A 144 17.37 -3.63 6.65
C PHE A 144 16.61 -2.46 7.28
N ASP A 145 17.31 -1.46 7.84
CA ASP A 145 16.69 -0.22 8.33
C ASP A 145 15.92 0.47 7.20
N ALA A 146 16.52 0.59 6.01
CA ALA A 146 15.86 1.16 4.83
C ALA A 146 14.61 0.35 4.43
N SER A 147 14.70 -0.99 4.45
CA SER A 147 13.55 -1.86 4.17
C SER A 147 12.42 -1.69 5.20
N ASP A 148 12.77 -1.64 6.49
CA ASP A 148 11.80 -1.50 7.58
C ASP A 148 11.14 -0.12 7.58
N ASP A 149 11.89 0.94 7.26
CA ASP A 149 11.36 2.30 7.11
C ASP A 149 10.42 2.42 5.91
N ALA A 150 10.76 1.81 4.76
CA ALA A 150 9.88 1.75 3.60
C ALA A 150 8.55 1.05 3.94
N HIS A 151 8.61 -0.11 4.63
CA HIS A 151 7.41 -0.80 5.10
C HIS A 151 6.59 0.02 6.12
N ALA A 152 7.25 0.80 6.98
CA ALA A 152 6.59 1.72 7.91
C ALA A 152 5.87 2.86 7.19
N ALA A 153 6.53 3.45 6.20
CA ALA A 153 5.94 4.51 5.39
C ALA A 153 4.72 4.00 4.60
N ALA A 154 4.77 2.80 4.00
CA ALA A 154 3.61 2.21 3.32
C ALA A 154 2.40 2.01 4.25
N ARG A 155 2.62 1.57 5.50
CA ARG A 155 1.54 1.51 6.51
C ARG A 155 0.99 2.87 6.88
N ALA A 156 1.85 3.86 7.08
CA ALA A 156 1.42 5.22 7.37
C ALA A 156 0.55 5.76 6.23
N LEU A 157 0.90 5.48 4.97
CA LEU A 157 0.07 5.82 3.82
C LEU A 157 -1.27 5.07 3.83
N ARG A 158 -1.27 3.75 4.08
CA ARG A 158 -2.52 2.96 4.23
C ARG A 158 -3.44 3.60 5.26
N ASN A 159 -2.93 3.93 6.44
CA ASN A 159 -3.70 4.52 7.53
C ASN A 159 -4.26 5.90 7.14
N LYS A 160 -3.47 6.74 6.46
CA LYS A 160 -3.95 8.01 5.89
C LYS A 160 -5.08 7.78 4.88
N LEU A 161 -4.94 6.83 3.96
CA LEU A 161 -5.97 6.51 2.97
C LEU A 161 -7.26 6.01 3.61
N ILE A 162 -7.18 5.23 4.69
CA ILE A 162 -8.36 4.79 5.46
C ILE A 162 -9.06 5.99 6.10
N VAL A 163 -8.32 6.89 6.76
CA VAL A 163 -8.91 8.11 7.36
C VAL A 163 -9.59 8.97 6.30
N ILE A 164 -8.93 9.18 5.16
CA ILE A 164 -9.50 9.93 4.03
C ILE A 164 -10.77 9.22 3.51
N SER A 165 -10.74 7.89 3.37
CA SER A 165 -11.90 7.11 2.93
C SER A 165 -13.08 7.27 3.89
N ILE A 166 -12.83 7.19 5.20
CA ILE A 166 -13.86 7.40 6.23
C ILE A 166 -14.42 8.82 6.13
N ALA A 167 -13.57 9.84 6.03
CA ALA A 167 -14.00 11.23 5.91
C ALA A 167 -14.85 11.47 4.66
N LEU A 168 -14.43 10.95 3.51
CA LEU A 168 -15.18 11.04 2.25
C LEU A 168 -16.49 10.25 2.31
N PHE A 169 -16.51 9.09 2.95
CA PHE A 169 -17.73 8.31 3.16
C PHE A 169 -18.73 9.11 4.00
N VAL A 170 -18.30 9.63 5.16
CA VAL A 170 -19.12 10.47 6.03
C VAL A 170 -19.64 11.69 5.28
N LEU A 171 -18.80 12.38 4.50
CA LEU A 171 -19.21 13.52 3.68
C LEU A 171 -20.29 13.14 2.66
N ASN A 172 -20.08 12.06 1.88
CA ASN A 172 -21.06 11.61 0.89
C ASN A 172 -22.38 11.21 1.55
N THR A 173 -22.32 10.44 2.65
CA THR A 173 -23.51 10.04 3.40
C THR A 173 -24.23 11.26 3.98
N ALA A 174 -23.51 12.23 4.55
CA ALA A 174 -24.11 13.45 5.07
C ALA A 174 -24.83 14.25 3.97
N LEU A 175 -24.19 14.43 2.80
CA LEU A 175 -24.83 15.08 1.64
C LEU A 175 -26.10 14.35 1.20
N GLY A 176 -26.03 13.02 1.08
CA GLY A 176 -27.17 12.19 0.70
C GLY A 176 -28.31 12.25 1.74
N LEU A 177 -27.98 12.21 3.04
CA LEU A 177 -28.96 12.34 4.12
C LEU A 177 -29.60 13.74 4.15
N VAL A 178 -28.81 14.79 3.93
CA VAL A 178 -29.33 16.16 3.81
C VAL A 178 -30.30 16.26 2.63
N GLY A 179 -29.94 15.72 1.47
CA GLY A 179 -30.83 15.65 0.30
C GLY A 179 -32.13 14.91 0.62
N LEU A 180 -32.03 13.76 1.30
CA LEU A 180 -33.17 12.92 1.66
C LEU A 180 -34.13 13.61 2.64
N LEU A 181 -33.59 14.24 3.69
CA LEU A 181 -34.37 14.88 4.75
C LEU A 181 -34.91 16.26 4.35
N LYS A 182 -34.19 16.99 3.50
CA LYS A 182 -34.56 18.33 3.00
C LYS A 182 -34.34 18.43 1.50
N PRO A 183 -35.28 17.91 0.68
CA PRO A 183 -35.20 18.00 -0.77
C PRO A 183 -35.01 19.45 -1.23
N GLY A 184 -34.04 19.67 -2.13
CA GLY A 184 -33.71 21.00 -2.66
C GLY A 184 -32.73 21.83 -1.83
N LEU A 185 -32.33 21.40 -0.61
CA LEU A 185 -31.30 22.12 0.15
C LEU A 185 -29.93 22.05 -0.54
N VAL A 186 -29.63 20.91 -1.17
CA VAL A 186 -28.51 20.76 -2.10
C VAL A 186 -29.08 20.89 -3.52
N PRO A 187 -28.92 22.03 -4.20
CA PRO A 187 -29.57 22.29 -5.48
C PRO A 187 -28.87 21.53 -6.63
N THR A 188 -29.17 20.24 -6.76
CA THR A 188 -28.67 19.39 -7.85
C THR A 188 -29.55 19.43 -9.10
N CYS A 189 -30.74 20.02 -9.02
CA CYS A 189 -31.60 20.22 -10.19
C CYS A 189 -31.15 21.46 -10.98
N MET A 190 -31.25 21.37 -12.30
CA MET A 190 -30.92 22.45 -13.22
C MET A 190 -32.17 23.29 -13.50
N PRO A 191 -32.15 24.64 -13.29
CA PRO A 191 -33.22 25.52 -13.73
C PRO A 191 -33.51 25.42 -15.24
N PRO A 192 -34.73 25.82 -15.67
CA PRO A 192 -35.08 25.92 -17.08
C PRO A 192 -34.04 26.72 -17.87
N ASN A 193 -33.71 26.23 -19.06
CA ASN A 193 -32.73 26.82 -19.96
C ASN A 193 -33.15 26.62 -21.43
N LEU A 194 -32.34 27.12 -22.37
CA LEU A 194 -32.64 27.06 -23.80
C LEU A 194 -32.82 25.63 -24.35
N ALA A 195 -32.14 24.64 -23.76
CA ALA A 195 -32.24 23.24 -24.17
C ALA A 195 -33.32 22.46 -23.42
N ALA A 196 -33.81 22.96 -22.28
CA ALA A 196 -34.85 22.34 -21.49
C ALA A 196 -35.78 23.39 -20.85
N PRO A 197 -37.04 23.53 -21.32
CA PRO A 197 -37.96 24.56 -20.83
C PRO A 197 -38.54 24.26 -19.44
N GLN A 198 -38.20 23.12 -18.85
CA GLN A 198 -38.67 22.68 -17.52
C GLN A 198 -37.48 22.44 -16.59
N LEU A 199 -37.74 22.44 -15.28
CA LEU A 199 -36.76 22.05 -14.28
C LEU A 199 -36.30 20.61 -14.55
N LEU A 200 -34.98 20.39 -14.63
CA LEU A 200 -34.39 19.07 -14.81
C LEU A 200 -33.77 18.61 -13.50
N CYS A 201 -34.37 17.61 -12.87
CA CYS A 201 -33.79 16.96 -11.69
C CYS A 201 -33.14 15.62 -12.07
N PRO A 202 -32.09 15.20 -11.35
CA PRO A 202 -31.45 13.91 -11.57
C PRO A 202 -32.45 12.76 -11.65
N THR A 203 -33.42 12.67 -10.73
CA THR A 203 -34.45 11.61 -10.73
C THR A 203 -35.52 11.72 -11.83
N GLY A 204 -35.50 12.76 -12.66
CA GLY A 204 -36.45 12.96 -13.76
C GLY A 204 -37.77 13.63 -13.34
N GLY A 205 -37.94 13.95 -12.05
CA GLY A 205 -39.08 14.72 -11.56
C GLY A 205 -39.03 16.20 -11.95
N ARG A 206 -40.19 16.87 -11.87
CA ARG A 206 -40.33 18.33 -12.06
C ARG A 206 -40.12 19.14 -10.78
N ALA A 207 -39.75 18.48 -9.70
CA ALA A 207 -39.44 19.06 -8.40
C ALA A 207 -38.29 18.26 -7.78
N ALA A 208 -37.53 18.91 -6.90
CA ALA A 208 -36.45 18.27 -6.18
C ALA A 208 -36.99 17.12 -5.31
N THR A 209 -36.31 15.98 -5.36
CA THR A 209 -36.63 14.80 -4.56
C THR A 209 -35.47 14.44 -3.63
N GLY A 210 -35.76 13.68 -2.58
CA GLY A 210 -34.74 13.24 -1.64
C GLY A 210 -33.64 12.36 -2.25
N TRP A 211 -33.91 11.75 -3.41
CA TRP A 211 -33.00 10.82 -4.08
C TRP A 211 -32.05 11.48 -5.08
N ASP A 212 -32.26 12.76 -5.41
CA ASP A 212 -31.46 13.45 -6.44
C ASP A 212 -29.96 13.44 -6.12
N VAL A 213 -29.58 13.73 -4.87
CA VAL A 213 -28.18 13.74 -4.44
C VAL A 213 -27.55 12.34 -4.52
N TRP A 214 -28.25 11.32 -4.03
CA TRP A 214 -27.79 9.93 -4.09
C TRP A 214 -27.59 9.45 -5.53
N MET A 215 -28.47 9.85 -6.43
CA MET A 215 -28.36 9.47 -7.83
C MET A 215 -27.17 10.15 -8.51
N VAL A 216 -26.90 11.43 -8.19
CA VAL A 216 -25.71 12.14 -8.66
C VAL A 216 -24.42 11.51 -8.12
N GLN A 217 -24.40 11.12 -6.83
CA GLN A 217 -23.26 10.44 -6.21
C GLN A 217 -23.01 9.08 -6.87
N LEU A 218 -24.07 8.30 -7.15
CA LEU A 218 -23.96 7.02 -7.83
C LEU A 218 -23.33 7.16 -9.21
N PHE A 219 -23.83 8.08 -10.04
CA PHE A 219 -23.27 8.31 -11.37
C PHE A 219 -21.86 8.93 -11.33
N GLY A 220 -21.56 9.77 -10.33
CA GLY A 220 -20.20 10.22 -10.06
C GLY A 220 -19.24 9.08 -9.72
N ALA A 221 -19.66 8.16 -8.85
CA ALA A 221 -18.92 6.95 -8.53
C ALA A 221 -18.70 6.06 -9.76
N LEU A 222 -19.69 5.92 -10.65
CA LEU A 222 -19.55 5.20 -11.91
C LEU A 222 -18.46 5.81 -12.81
N GLY A 223 -18.42 7.14 -12.93
CA GLY A 223 -17.34 7.83 -13.65
C GLY A 223 -15.97 7.64 -13.01
N ALA A 224 -15.92 7.63 -11.67
CA ALA A 224 -14.70 7.34 -10.93
C ALA A 224 -14.19 5.90 -11.12
N THR A 225 -15.06 4.93 -11.38
CA THR A 225 -14.63 3.54 -11.65
C THR A 225 -13.70 3.46 -12.86
N ILE A 226 -13.91 4.30 -13.88
CA ILE A 226 -12.99 4.39 -15.04
C ILE A 226 -11.58 4.75 -14.56
N SER A 227 -11.47 5.67 -13.60
CA SER A 227 -10.21 6.07 -12.97
C SER A 227 -9.54 4.94 -12.19
N VAL A 228 -10.33 4.08 -11.55
CA VAL A 228 -9.83 2.89 -10.84
C VAL A 228 -9.33 1.84 -11.82
N VAL A 229 -10.07 1.58 -12.91
CA VAL A 229 -9.65 0.64 -13.96
C VAL A 229 -8.30 1.07 -14.55
N LEU A 230 -8.12 2.36 -14.86
CA LEU A 230 -6.83 2.88 -15.35
C LEU A 230 -5.70 2.74 -14.32
N LEU A 231 -5.99 2.89 -13.02
CA LEU A 231 -5.02 2.64 -11.96
C LEU A 231 -4.63 1.15 -11.92
N LEU A 232 -5.59 0.24 -12.00
CA LEU A 232 -5.34 -1.21 -11.98
C LEU A 232 -4.53 -1.67 -13.19
N ILE A 233 -4.86 -1.18 -14.40
CA ILE A 233 -4.15 -1.54 -15.63
C ILE A 233 -2.68 -1.09 -15.59
N ARG A 234 -2.38 0.04 -14.96
CA ARG A 234 -1.02 0.59 -14.89
C ARG A 234 -0.18 -0.05 -13.78
N ARG A 235 -0.80 -0.63 -12.78
CA ARG A 235 -0.12 -1.16 -11.60
C ARG A 235 0.31 -2.60 -11.83
N ARG A 236 1.57 -2.88 -11.51
CA ARG A 236 2.08 -4.25 -11.43
C ARG A 236 1.52 -4.93 -10.18
N PRO A 237 1.28 -6.25 -10.23
CA PRO A 237 1.08 -7.03 -9.02
C PRO A 237 2.26 -6.81 -8.07
N ASP A 238 1.98 -6.44 -6.82
CA ASP A 238 2.98 -6.44 -5.76
C ASP A 238 2.71 -7.58 -4.78
N LEU A 239 3.77 -8.07 -4.16
CA LEU A 239 3.71 -9.09 -3.10
C LEU A 239 3.71 -8.42 -1.72
N SER A 240 3.42 -7.11 -1.65
CA SER A 240 3.43 -6.40 -0.38
C SER A 240 2.21 -6.83 0.43
N PRO A 241 2.36 -7.14 1.73
CA PRO A 241 1.22 -7.41 2.60
C PRO A 241 0.31 -6.17 2.75
N TYR A 242 0.78 -4.98 2.34
CA TYR A 242 0.02 -3.74 2.33
C TYR A 242 -0.48 -3.43 0.92
N VAL A 243 -1.60 -4.06 0.54
CA VAL A 243 -2.31 -3.76 -0.71
C VAL A 243 -2.90 -2.34 -0.69
N LEU A 244 -2.09 -1.33 -1.04
CA LEU A 244 -2.52 0.08 -1.08
C LEU A 244 -3.57 0.36 -2.16
N ILE A 245 -3.52 -0.42 -3.24
CA ILE A 245 -4.34 -0.24 -4.43
C ILE A 245 -5.84 -0.24 -4.10
N GLY A 246 -6.29 -1.15 -3.23
CA GLY A 246 -7.69 -1.21 -2.81
C GLY A 246 -8.14 0.08 -2.10
N TYR A 247 -7.29 0.62 -1.22
CA TYR A 247 -7.60 1.86 -0.50
C TYR A 247 -7.59 3.08 -1.44
N GLN A 248 -6.65 3.15 -2.39
CA GLN A 248 -6.64 4.21 -3.40
C GLN A 248 -7.88 4.16 -4.30
N ALA A 249 -8.29 2.96 -4.71
CA ALA A 249 -9.50 2.76 -5.49
C ALA A 249 -10.74 3.25 -4.73
N LEU A 250 -10.85 2.92 -3.45
CA LEU A 250 -11.95 3.37 -2.60
C LEU A 250 -11.98 4.90 -2.47
N VAL A 251 -10.83 5.53 -2.20
CA VAL A 251 -10.72 7.00 -2.13
C VAL A 251 -11.19 7.63 -3.44
N LYS A 252 -10.76 7.10 -4.60
CA LYS A 252 -11.18 7.61 -5.91
C LYS A 252 -12.68 7.49 -6.15
N ILE A 253 -13.29 6.37 -5.79
CA ILE A 253 -14.73 6.19 -5.95
C ILE A 253 -15.50 7.20 -5.10
N LEU A 254 -15.14 7.34 -3.83
CA LEU A 254 -15.81 8.25 -2.90
C LEU A 254 -15.56 9.73 -3.25
N LEU A 255 -14.35 10.07 -3.71
CA LEU A 255 -14.02 11.41 -4.14
C LEU A 255 -14.78 11.79 -5.41
N GLY A 256 -14.88 10.88 -6.39
CA GLY A 256 -15.67 11.14 -7.60
C GLY A 256 -17.17 11.28 -7.32
N ALA A 257 -17.72 10.53 -6.36
CA ALA A 257 -19.10 10.71 -5.90
C ALA A 257 -19.32 12.11 -5.28
N ALA A 258 -18.36 12.62 -4.51
CA ALA A 258 -18.46 13.97 -3.94
C ALA A 258 -18.28 15.06 -5.01
N LEU A 259 -17.31 14.88 -5.92
CA LEU A 259 -17.02 15.84 -6.99
C LEU A 259 -18.14 15.95 -8.02
N SER A 260 -18.92 14.89 -8.25
CA SER A 260 -20.09 14.99 -9.13
C SER A 260 -21.14 15.94 -8.57
N VAL A 261 -21.38 15.92 -7.25
CA VAL A 261 -22.28 16.87 -6.59
C VAL A 261 -21.75 18.29 -6.73
N VAL A 262 -20.46 18.53 -6.45
CA VAL A 262 -19.83 19.85 -6.62
C VAL A 262 -19.90 20.34 -8.07
N GLY A 263 -19.65 19.46 -9.04
CA GLY A 263 -19.71 19.79 -10.46
C GLY A 263 -21.11 20.18 -10.92
N LEU A 264 -22.15 19.47 -10.47
CA LEU A 264 -23.54 19.82 -10.77
C LEU A 264 -23.97 21.11 -10.09
N LEU A 265 -23.49 21.40 -8.86
CA LEU A 265 -23.70 22.69 -8.21
C LEU A 265 -23.04 23.83 -9.02
N ALA A 266 -21.84 23.60 -9.56
CA ALA A 266 -21.15 24.58 -10.41
C ALA A 266 -21.89 24.83 -11.73
N LEU A 267 -22.44 23.79 -12.37
CA LEU A 267 -23.34 23.94 -13.51
C LEU A 267 -24.60 24.72 -13.12
N GLY A 268 -25.21 24.36 -11.99
CA GLY A 268 -26.35 25.02 -11.34
C GLY A 268 -26.17 26.52 -11.14
N ALA A 269 -24.98 26.89 -10.65
CA ALA A 269 -24.60 28.27 -10.40
C ALA A 269 -24.30 29.09 -11.68
N GLY A 270 -24.35 28.45 -12.86
CA GLY A 270 -24.07 29.12 -14.12
C GLY A 270 -22.58 29.37 -14.37
N LEU A 271 -21.66 28.69 -13.68
CA LEU A 271 -20.21 28.89 -13.85
C LEU A 271 -19.75 28.63 -15.30
N VAL A 272 -20.53 27.86 -16.06
CA VAL A 272 -20.27 27.50 -17.46
C VAL A 272 -21.45 27.90 -18.38
N SER A 273 -22.31 28.83 -17.93
CA SER A 273 -23.46 29.28 -18.70
C SER A 273 -23.00 29.90 -20.02
N GLY A 274 -23.49 29.37 -21.15
CA GLY A 274 -23.14 29.83 -22.50
C GLY A 274 -22.28 28.86 -23.31
N ILE A 275 -21.58 27.92 -22.66
CA ILE A 275 -20.74 26.90 -23.34
C ILE A 275 -21.41 25.52 -23.29
N ILE A 276 -22.10 25.20 -22.19
CA ILE A 276 -22.72 23.90 -21.97
C ILE A 276 -24.23 24.07 -21.77
N TYR A 277 -25.03 23.34 -22.55
CA TYR A 277 -26.48 23.25 -22.38
C TYR A 277 -26.88 21.81 -22.05
N VAL A 278 -27.51 21.62 -20.89
CA VAL A 278 -28.01 20.31 -20.45
C VAL A 278 -29.51 20.24 -20.74
N GLY A 279 -29.87 19.49 -21.78
CA GLY A 279 -31.25 19.41 -22.30
C GLY A 279 -32.06 18.21 -21.82
N SER A 280 -31.45 17.24 -21.13
CA SER A 280 -32.14 16.02 -20.68
C SER A 280 -31.58 15.48 -19.37
N GLN A 281 -32.38 14.66 -18.69
CA GLN A 281 -31.95 13.92 -17.50
C GLN A 281 -30.70 13.06 -17.79
N ALA A 282 -30.68 12.36 -18.93
CA ALA A 282 -29.54 11.54 -19.33
C ALA A 282 -28.27 12.38 -19.50
N ALA A 283 -28.37 13.57 -20.11
CA ALA A 283 -27.24 14.48 -20.24
C ALA A 283 -26.77 14.99 -18.87
N LEU A 284 -27.68 15.29 -17.94
CA LEU A 284 -27.35 15.72 -16.58
C LEU A 284 -26.58 14.63 -15.81
N LEU A 285 -27.03 13.38 -15.89
CA LEU A 285 -26.36 12.24 -15.26
C LEU A 285 -25.02 11.91 -15.94
N LEU A 286 -24.92 12.09 -17.26
CA LEU A 286 -23.65 11.98 -17.97
C LEU A 286 -22.64 13.02 -17.47
N TRP A 287 -23.07 14.26 -17.21
CA TRP A 287 -22.20 15.26 -16.59
C TRP A 287 -21.75 14.85 -15.19
N ALA A 288 -22.62 14.21 -14.39
CA ALA A 288 -22.22 13.66 -13.10
C ALA A 288 -21.10 12.60 -13.25
N VAL A 289 -21.20 11.70 -14.24
CA VAL A 289 -20.14 10.74 -14.59
C VAL A 289 -18.85 11.47 -14.97
N LEU A 290 -18.93 12.47 -15.84
CA LEU A 290 -17.76 13.23 -16.30
C LEU A 290 -17.05 13.94 -15.15
N PHE A 291 -17.77 14.58 -14.24
CA PHE A 291 -17.19 15.21 -13.06
C PHE A 291 -16.59 14.19 -12.07
N GLY A 292 -17.23 13.03 -11.91
CA GLY A 292 -16.66 11.93 -11.12
C GLY A 292 -15.34 11.40 -11.69
N TYR A 293 -15.19 11.37 -13.02
CA TYR A 293 -13.93 11.05 -13.69
C TYR A 293 -12.91 12.20 -13.63
N ALA A 294 -13.35 13.45 -13.68
CA ALA A 294 -12.50 14.65 -13.75
C ALA A 294 -11.55 14.80 -12.54
N GLN A 295 -11.79 14.07 -11.45
CA GLN A 295 -10.89 13.97 -10.30
C GLN A 295 -9.44 13.65 -10.67
N GLN A 296 -9.20 12.99 -11.81
CA GLN A 296 -7.86 12.67 -12.34
C GLN A 296 -6.95 13.89 -12.49
N VAL A 297 -7.51 15.09 -12.68
CA VAL A 297 -6.70 16.32 -12.75
C VAL A 297 -6.09 16.64 -11.38
N GLY A 298 -6.81 16.39 -10.28
CA GLY A 298 -6.37 16.65 -8.91
C GLY A 298 -5.68 15.48 -8.21
N THR A 299 -6.06 14.22 -8.48
CA THR A 299 -5.52 13.04 -7.77
C THR A 299 -4.16 12.57 -8.27
N ARG A 300 -3.64 13.12 -9.37
CA ARG A 300 -2.33 12.76 -9.94
C ARG A 300 -1.20 12.84 -8.91
N LEU A 301 -1.21 13.82 -8.02
CA LEU A 301 -0.18 13.96 -6.98
C LEU A 301 -0.23 12.83 -5.95
N LEU A 302 -1.43 12.43 -5.53
CA LEU A 302 -1.63 11.32 -4.60
C LEU A 302 -1.24 9.98 -5.22
N ASP A 303 -1.62 9.76 -6.48
CA ASP A 303 -1.26 8.57 -7.24
C ASP A 303 0.27 8.45 -7.36
N ASN A 304 0.94 9.53 -7.79
CA ASN A 304 2.39 9.58 -7.93
C ASN A 304 3.13 9.34 -6.60
N TYR A 305 2.63 9.89 -5.48
CA TYR A 305 3.25 9.68 -4.17
C TYR A 305 3.15 8.22 -3.72
N ALA A 306 1.98 7.60 -3.92
CA ALA A 306 1.78 6.19 -3.61
C ALA A 306 2.52 5.24 -4.56
N ASP A 307 2.73 5.62 -5.82
CA ASP A 307 3.61 4.91 -6.76
C ASP A 307 5.03 4.84 -6.20
N ARG A 308 5.64 6.01 -5.93
CA ARG A 308 7.02 6.09 -5.39
C ARG A 308 7.19 5.29 -4.12
N LEU A 309 6.25 5.42 -3.18
CA LEU A 309 6.36 4.72 -1.90
C LEU A 309 6.24 3.20 -2.04
N MET A 310 5.46 2.70 -3.00
CA MET A 310 5.41 1.26 -3.27
C MET A 310 6.66 0.76 -3.98
N ASP A 311 7.32 1.60 -4.77
CA ASP A 311 8.60 1.26 -5.37
C ASP A 311 9.72 1.15 -4.32
N GLU A 312 9.71 2.00 -3.28
CA GLU A 312 10.63 1.88 -2.14
C GLU A 312 10.41 0.58 -1.33
N VAL A 313 9.20 0.04 -1.33
CA VAL A 313 8.85 -1.20 -0.62
C VAL A 313 9.12 -2.46 -1.46
N ARG A 314 9.50 -2.32 -2.75
CA ARG A 314 9.62 -3.46 -3.66
C ARG A 314 10.98 -4.16 -3.57
N PRO A 315 11.00 -5.48 -3.33
CA PRO A 315 12.21 -6.29 -3.37
C PRO A 315 12.69 -6.68 -4.79
N LEU A 316 11.91 -6.43 -5.84
CA LEU A 316 12.21 -6.94 -7.18
C LEU A 316 13.02 -5.91 -7.97
N PRO A 317 14.16 -6.30 -8.59
CA PRO A 317 14.92 -5.38 -9.41
C PRO A 317 14.05 -4.88 -10.56
N ASP A 318 14.20 -3.60 -10.88
CA ASP A 318 13.71 -3.09 -12.16
C ASP A 318 14.24 -3.97 -13.28
N ARG A 319 13.44 -4.13 -14.34
CA ARG A 319 13.87 -4.87 -15.54
C ARG A 319 15.31 -4.46 -15.81
N VAL A 320 16.21 -5.44 -15.94
CA VAL A 320 17.45 -5.24 -16.67
C VAL A 320 17.01 -4.63 -17.99
N THR A 321 17.16 -3.31 -18.13
CA THR A 321 17.16 -2.70 -19.44
C THR A 321 18.31 -3.41 -20.11
N VAL A 322 17.97 -4.38 -20.97
CA VAL A 322 18.92 -4.88 -21.95
C VAL A 322 19.24 -3.65 -22.77
N VAL A 323 20.27 -2.92 -22.35
CA VAL A 323 20.94 -1.95 -23.19
C VAL A 323 21.48 -2.83 -24.30
N ALA A 324 20.73 -2.92 -25.38
CA ALA A 324 21.19 -3.47 -26.62
C ALA A 324 22.41 -2.62 -26.99
N SER A 325 23.58 -3.14 -26.64
CA SER A 325 24.85 -2.72 -27.19
C SER A 325 24.69 -2.80 -28.70
N LYS A 326 24.43 -1.67 -29.35
CA LYS A 326 24.67 -1.52 -30.77
C LYS A 326 26.17 -1.72 -30.97
N ARG A 327 26.54 -2.91 -31.47
CA ARG A 327 27.69 -3.05 -32.36
C ARG A 327 27.18 -2.91 -33.79
#